data_AF-A0A3D3MPA0-F1
#
_entry.id   AF-A0A3D3MPA0-F1
#
_cell.length_a   1.000
_cell.length_b   1.000
_cell.length_c   1.000
_cell.angle_alpha   90.00
_cell.angle_beta   90.00
_cell.angle_gamma   90.00
#
_symmetry.space_group_name_H-M   'P 1'
#
loop_
_entity.id
_entity.type
_entity.pdbx_description
1 polymer ?
#
loop_
_entity_poly.entity_id
_entity_poly.type
_entity_poly.pdbx_seq_one_letter_code
_entity_poly.pdbx_strand_id
1 'polypeptide(L)'
;MKAVLALLILPMSLYAGESNAQQARKLFNSVYRMVFASKGCTLHYDVNIIGIYKTKGIISYKGKKSRYIEDRYLSWNDGVTAYMVDKKKKAVKIYRADDDNKDGYLAKFKYDLNNFEYSWKEGKDGIQLILRPKTSHLIGIRQVVGVLDSKTHYPKYLRIKVAFFWTTVKISHFSTDELDDKIFVFPRKQFSSYSFIEHRKD
;
A
#
# COMPACT_ATOMS: atom_id res chain seq x y z
N MET A 1 45.89 -44.07 -9.04
CA MET A 1 45.14 -43.11 -8.21
C MET A 1 44.93 -41.84 -9.00
N LYS A 2 43.71 -41.61 -9.50
CA LYS A 2 43.33 -40.37 -10.19
C LYS A 2 42.67 -39.46 -9.16
N ALA A 3 43.34 -38.39 -8.76
CA ALA A 3 42.72 -37.31 -8.01
C ALA A 3 41.81 -36.54 -8.98
N VAL A 4 40.51 -36.79 -8.91
CA VAL A 4 39.50 -35.94 -9.55
C VAL A 4 39.28 -34.76 -8.62
N LEU A 5 39.87 -33.62 -9.01
CA LEU A 5 39.62 -32.32 -8.41
C LEU A 5 38.16 -31.93 -8.72
N ALA A 6 37.24 -32.29 -7.83
CA ALA A 6 35.85 -31.84 -7.91
C ALA A 6 35.83 -30.34 -7.59
N LEU A 7 35.82 -29.52 -8.63
CA LEU A 7 35.58 -28.09 -8.55
C LEU A 7 34.16 -27.89 -7.99
N LEU A 8 34.06 -27.56 -6.70
CA LEU A 8 32.84 -27.09 -6.06
C LEU A 8 32.40 -25.83 -6.80
N ILE A 9 31.44 -25.98 -7.72
CA ILE A 9 30.70 -24.88 -8.30
C ILE A 9 29.82 -24.33 -7.18
N LEU A 10 30.37 -23.37 -6.43
CA LEU A 10 29.60 -22.50 -5.54
C LEU A 10 28.44 -21.89 -6.36
N PRO A 11 27.19 -21.90 -5.86
CA PRO A 11 26.12 -21.17 -6.51
C PRO A 11 26.43 -19.68 -6.39
N MET A 12 27.10 -19.13 -7.41
CA MET A 12 27.32 -17.70 -7.60
C MET A 12 25.94 -17.05 -7.72
N SER A 13 25.48 -16.51 -6.59
CA SER A 13 24.58 -15.36 -6.44
C SER A 13 23.68 -15.06 -7.64
N LEU A 14 22.37 -15.32 -7.47
CA LEU A 14 21.24 -15.00 -8.37
C LEU A 14 21.09 -13.50 -8.75
N TYR A 15 22.11 -12.67 -8.54
CA TYR A 15 22.13 -11.23 -8.82
C TYR A 15 23.34 -10.79 -9.65
N ALA A 16 24.18 -11.71 -10.13
CA ALA A 16 25.31 -11.37 -11.00
C ALA A 16 24.80 -10.71 -12.31
N GLY A 17 25.02 -9.41 -12.45
CA GLY A 17 24.68 -8.62 -13.66
C GLY A 17 23.45 -7.71 -13.54
N GLU A 18 22.69 -7.74 -12.44
CA GLU A 18 21.56 -6.83 -12.26
C GLU A 18 21.98 -5.53 -11.58
N SER A 19 21.63 -4.39 -12.19
CA SER A 19 21.77 -3.08 -11.56
C SER A 19 20.90 -2.96 -10.30
N ASN A 20 21.31 -2.12 -9.36
CA ASN A 20 20.53 -1.84 -8.14
C ASN A 20 19.08 -1.42 -8.44
N ALA A 21 18.88 -0.64 -9.51
CA ALA A 21 17.54 -0.20 -9.92
C ALA A 21 16.65 -1.37 -10.39
N GLN A 22 17.21 -2.33 -11.13
CA GLN A 22 16.47 -3.52 -11.57
C GLN A 22 16.07 -4.39 -10.37
N GLN A 23 17.00 -4.62 -9.44
CA GLN A 23 16.73 -5.35 -8.20
C GLN A 23 15.65 -4.66 -7.36
N ALA A 24 15.74 -3.33 -7.20
CA ALA A 24 14.76 -2.52 -6.48
C ALA A 24 13.37 -2.60 -7.12
N ARG A 25 13.28 -2.54 -8.46
CA ARG A 25 12.00 -2.67 -9.16
C ARG A 25 11.39 -4.06 -9.00
N LYS A 26 12.21 -5.12 -9.02
CA LYS A 26 11.74 -6.50 -8.73
C LYS A 26 11.22 -6.62 -7.31
N LEU A 27 11.95 -6.08 -6.34
CA LEU A 27 11.53 -6.07 -4.94
C LEU A 27 10.21 -5.29 -4.75
N PHE A 28 10.10 -4.10 -5.36
CA PHE A 28 8.86 -3.32 -5.39
C PHE A 28 7.70 -4.15 -5.94
N ASN A 29 7.86 -4.77 -7.11
CA ASN A 29 6.81 -5.55 -7.75
C ASN A 29 6.40 -6.77 -6.89
N SER A 30 7.33 -7.40 -6.18
CA SER A 30 7.04 -8.48 -5.24
C SER A 30 6.12 -8.00 -4.12
N VAL A 31 6.47 -6.87 -3.48
CA VAL A 31 5.66 -6.27 -2.41
C VAL A 31 4.31 -5.80 -2.93
N TYR A 32 4.27 -5.15 -4.08
CA TYR A 32 3.04 -4.72 -4.74
C TYR A 32 2.09 -5.90 -4.95
N ARG A 33 2.62 -7.03 -5.44
CA ARG A 33 1.84 -8.26 -5.60
C ARG A 33 1.37 -8.83 -4.27
N MET A 34 2.15 -8.76 -3.19
CA MET A 34 1.67 -9.18 -1.86
C MET A 34 0.46 -8.36 -1.39
N VAL A 35 0.43 -7.05 -1.69
CA VAL A 35 -0.64 -6.15 -1.27
C VAL A 35 -1.89 -6.27 -2.13
N PHE A 36 -1.74 -6.41 -3.45
CA PHE A 36 -2.85 -6.34 -4.41
C PHE A 36 -3.18 -7.68 -5.09
N ALA A 37 -2.67 -8.80 -4.58
CA ALA A 37 -2.99 -10.13 -5.09
C ALA A 37 -4.48 -10.47 -4.94
N SER A 38 -4.90 -11.49 -5.71
CA SER A 38 -6.26 -12.06 -5.65
C SER A 38 -6.60 -12.70 -4.30
N LYS A 39 -5.61 -13.23 -3.57
CA LYS A 39 -5.80 -13.77 -2.20
C LYS A 39 -6.07 -12.69 -1.15
N GLY A 40 -5.56 -11.49 -1.42
CA GLY A 40 -5.67 -10.33 -0.56
C GLY A 40 -4.60 -10.22 0.52
N CYS A 41 -4.72 -9.14 1.29
CA CYS A 41 -3.90 -8.87 2.46
C CYS A 41 -4.68 -8.03 3.48
N THR A 42 -4.27 -8.11 4.75
CA THR A 42 -4.72 -7.18 5.80
C THR A 42 -3.52 -6.56 6.47
N LEU A 43 -3.63 -5.28 6.81
CA LEU A 43 -2.61 -4.55 7.55
C LEU A 43 -3.25 -3.56 8.51
N HIS A 44 -2.55 -3.30 9.61
CA HIS A 44 -2.82 -2.18 10.49
C HIS A 44 -1.87 -1.04 10.12
N TYR A 45 -2.37 0.19 10.20
CA TYR A 45 -1.56 1.38 9.98
C TYR A 45 -1.70 2.37 11.14
N ASP A 46 -0.63 3.12 11.38
CA ASP A 46 -0.60 4.28 12.26
C ASP A 46 0.12 5.41 11.53
N VAL A 47 -0.60 6.51 11.31
CA VAL A 47 -0.06 7.74 10.73
C VAL A 47 -0.02 8.79 11.81
N ASN A 48 1.15 9.41 11.99
CA ASN A 48 1.31 10.60 12.81
C ASN A 48 2.08 11.66 12.03
N ILE A 49 1.37 12.68 11.55
CA ILE A 49 1.93 13.89 10.98
C ILE A 49 1.85 14.96 12.08
N ILE A 50 3.01 15.31 12.64
CA ILE A 50 3.12 16.24 13.78
C ILE A 50 2.30 17.51 13.51
N GLY A 51 1.36 17.80 14.40
CA GLY A 51 0.52 19.01 14.36
C GLY A 51 -0.56 19.04 13.27
N ILE A 52 -0.68 18.02 12.40
CA ILE A 52 -1.61 18.03 11.26
C ILE A 52 -2.64 16.91 11.37
N TYR A 53 -2.19 15.67 11.54
CA TYR A 53 -3.07 14.51 11.42
C TYR A 53 -2.52 13.30 12.14
N LYS A 54 -3.35 12.69 12.99
CA LYS A 54 -3.05 11.41 13.63
C LYS A 54 -4.23 10.47 13.45
N THR A 55 -3.98 9.30 12.89
CA THR A 55 -5.01 8.27 12.73
C THR A 55 -4.36 6.89 12.80
N LYS A 56 -5.18 5.90 13.12
CA LYS A 56 -4.82 4.49 13.04
C LYS A 56 -6.02 3.71 12.54
N GLY A 57 -5.77 2.62 11.83
CA GLY A 57 -6.84 1.81 11.29
C GLY A 57 -6.37 0.49 10.72
N ILE A 58 -7.31 -0.20 10.09
CA ILE A 58 -7.12 -1.48 9.44
C ILE A 58 -7.52 -1.33 7.99
N ILE A 59 -6.69 -1.85 7.08
CA ILE A 59 -6.98 -1.91 5.66
C ILE A 59 -6.87 -3.35 5.21
N SER A 60 -7.85 -3.78 4.43
CA SER A 60 -7.83 -5.05 3.72
C SER A 60 -7.96 -4.79 2.22
N TYR A 61 -7.16 -5.48 1.42
CA TYR A 61 -7.23 -5.47 -0.04
C TYR A 61 -7.45 -6.88 -0.57
N LYS A 62 -8.17 -7.03 -1.69
CA LYS A 62 -8.27 -8.28 -2.44
C LYS A 62 -8.58 -7.99 -3.90
N GLY A 63 -7.56 -7.99 -4.76
CA GLY A 63 -7.69 -7.50 -6.13
C GLY A 63 -8.27 -6.08 -6.19
N LYS A 64 -9.47 -5.92 -6.77
CA LYS A 64 -10.19 -4.63 -6.84
C LYS A 64 -11.01 -4.30 -5.59
N LYS A 65 -11.16 -5.23 -4.65
CA LYS A 65 -11.94 -5.06 -3.42
C LYS A 65 -11.07 -4.44 -2.35
N SER A 66 -11.67 -3.61 -1.52
CA SER A 66 -10.99 -3.04 -0.35
C SER A 66 -11.95 -2.75 0.79
N ARG A 67 -11.41 -2.81 2.01
CA ARG A 67 -12.10 -2.42 3.22
C ARG A 67 -11.16 -1.54 4.04
N TYR A 68 -11.71 -0.46 4.58
CA TYR A 68 -10.98 0.49 5.40
C TYR A 68 -11.77 0.75 6.68
N ILE A 69 -11.09 0.71 7.82
CA ILE A 69 -11.69 0.95 9.13
C ILE A 69 -10.77 1.86 9.94
N GLU A 70 -11.23 3.05 10.26
CA GLU A 70 -10.70 3.87 11.36
C GLU A 70 -11.83 4.31 12.30
N ASP A 71 -11.49 5.10 13.32
CA ASP A 71 -12.47 5.57 14.30
C ASP A 71 -13.57 6.46 13.70
N ARG A 72 -13.25 7.33 12.73
CA ARG A 72 -14.24 8.22 12.12
C ARG A 72 -14.74 7.75 10.76
N TYR A 73 -13.83 7.35 9.89
CA TYR A 73 -14.13 6.96 8.52
C TYR A 73 -14.10 5.44 8.34
N LEU A 74 -15.03 4.92 7.55
CA LEU A 74 -15.07 3.51 7.15
C LEU A 74 -15.31 3.44 5.65
N SER A 75 -14.81 2.40 4.99
CA SER A 75 -15.11 2.16 3.58
C SER A 75 -15.24 0.68 3.27
N TRP A 76 -16.19 0.36 2.40
CA TRP A 76 -16.36 -0.94 1.77
C TRP A 76 -16.41 -0.77 0.27
N ASN A 77 -15.53 -1.46 -0.44
CA ASN A 77 -15.50 -1.51 -1.90
C ASN A 77 -15.49 -2.99 -2.31
N ASP A 78 -16.57 -3.43 -2.96
CA ASP A 78 -16.73 -4.81 -3.42
C ASP A 78 -16.19 -5.05 -4.85
N GLY A 79 -15.56 -4.03 -5.45
CA GLY A 79 -15.06 -4.03 -6.82
C GLY A 79 -16.07 -3.50 -7.85
N VAL A 80 -17.32 -3.23 -7.43
CA VAL A 80 -18.39 -2.64 -8.26
C VAL A 80 -18.92 -1.34 -7.64
N THR A 81 -19.24 -1.36 -6.35
CA THR A 81 -19.74 -0.22 -5.57
C THR A 81 -18.79 0.08 -4.40
N ALA A 82 -18.53 1.36 -4.17
CA ALA A 82 -17.80 1.83 -3.00
C ALA A 82 -18.73 2.62 -2.07
N TYR A 83 -18.75 2.25 -0.79
CA TYR A 83 -19.50 2.90 0.28
C TYR A 83 -18.51 3.58 1.22
N MET A 84 -18.62 4.89 1.38
CA MET A 84 -17.76 5.68 2.26
C MET A 84 -18.57 6.28 3.40
N VAL A 85 -18.23 5.89 4.62
CA VAL A 85 -18.96 6.29 5.84
C VAL A 85 -18.18 7.37 6.57
N ASP A 86 -18.86 8.45 6.95
CA ASP A 86 -18.39 9.41 7.98
C ASP A 86 -19.26 9.26 9.23
N LYS A 87 -18.73 8.61 10.27
CA LYS A 87 -19.45 8.38 11.53
C LYS A 87 -19.84 9.68 12.23
N LYS A 88 -19.03 10.74 12.11
CA LYS A 88 -19.32 12.03 12.74
C LYS A 88 -20.51 12.71 12.06
N LYS A 89 -20.58 12.62 10.72
CA LYS A 89 -21.69 13.20 9.93
C LYS A 89 -22.91 12.28 9.81
N LYS A 90 -22.82 11.03 10.30
CA LYS A 90 -23.83 9.99 10.10
C LYS A 90 -24.27 9.87 8.63
N ALA A 91 -23.28 9.85 7.73
CA ALA A 91 -23.53 9.81 6.29
C ALA A 91 -22.79 8.64 5.62
N VAL A 92 -23.43 8.04 4.63
CA VAL A 92 -22.89 7.02 3.73
C VAL A 92 -22.94 7.56 2.31
N LYS A 93 -21.79 7.78 1.70
CA LYS A 93 -21.68 8.17 0.30
C LYS A 93 -21.44 6.95 -0.57
N ILE A 94 -22.15 6.86 -1.70
CA ILE A 94 -22.13 5.71 -2.60
C ILE A 94 -21.51 6.13 -3.92
N TYR A 95 -20.48 5.41 -4.37
CA TYR A 95 -19.74 5.66 -5.62
C TYR A 95 -19.60 4.38 -6.43
N ARG A 96 -19.21 4.52 -7.70
CA ARG A 96 -18.70 3.37 -8.47
C ARG A 96 -17.33 3.00 -7.89
N ALA A 97 -17.01 1.71 -7.89
CA ALA A 97 -15.75 1.22 -7.33
C ALA A 97 -14.51 1.79 -8.02
N ASP A 98 -14.64 2.19 -9.29
CA ASP A 98 -13.59 2.77 -10.12
C ASP A 98 -13.62 4.31 -10.19
N ASP A 99 -14.55 4.97 -9.47
CA ASP A 99 -14.62 6.44 -9.45
C ASP A 99 -13.44 7.03 -8.68
N ASP A 100 -12.76 7.98 -9.32
CA ASP A 100 -11.62 8.69 -8.76
C ASP A 100 -12.04 9.76 -7.76
N ASN A 101 -13.28 10.25 -7.86
CA ASN A 101 -13.81 11.29 -7.00
C ASN A 101 -14.35 10.75 -5.66
N LYS A 102 -14.40 9.41 -5.49
CA LYS A 102 -14.88 8.79 -4.25
C LYS A 102 -14.10 9.31 -3.04
N ASP A 103 -12.78 9.45 -3.20
CA ASP A 103 -11.89 9.95 -2.17
C ASP A 103 -11.06 11.12 -2.70
N GLY A 104 -11.60 12.34 -2.51
CA GLY A 104 -10.93 13.57 -2.95
C GLY A 104 -9.56 13.82 -2.30
N TYR A 105 -9.19 13.07 -1.25
CA TYR A 105 -7.85 13.10 -0.69
C TYR A 105 -6.95 12.08 -1.39
N LEU A 106 -7.36 10.81 -1.49
CA LEU A 106 -6.56 9.76 -2.15
C LEU A 106 -6.42 9.96 -3.66
N ALA A 107 -7.37 10.61 -4.33
CA ALA A 107 -7.30 10.95 -5.75
C ALA A 107 -6.04 11.78 -6.10
N LYS A 108 -5.57 12.60 -5.15
CA LYS A 108 -4.37 13.44 -5.30
C LYS A 108 -3.06 12.64 -5.26
N PHE A 109 -3.12 11.37 -4.88
CA PHE A 109 -1.97 10.48 -4.73
C PHE A 109 -1.95 9.37 -5.78
N LYS A 110 -2.60 9.59 -6.93
CA LYS A 110 -2.43 8.74 -8.10
C LYS A 110 -1.10 9.07 -8.78
N TYR A 111 -0.18 8.12 -8.71
CA TYR A 111 1.14 8.25 -9.31
C TYR A 111 1.34 7.18 -10.38
N ASP A 112 1.84 7.59 -11.55
CA ASP A 112 2.44 6.65 -12.48
C ASP A 112 3.78 6.18 -11.91
N LEU A 113 3.85 4.91 -11.55
CA LEU A 113 5.02 4.27 -10.96
C LEU A 113 6.23 4.25 -11.92
N ASN A 114 6.03 4.49 -13.22
CA ASN A 114 7.11 4.64 -14.19
C ASN A 114 7.81 6.00 -14.13
N ASN A 115 7.20 6.99 -13.46
CA ASN A 115 7.78 8.31 -13.23
C ASN A 115 8.76 8.35 -12.05
N PHE A 116 9.12 7.19 -11.51
CA PHE A 116 10.07 7.06 -10.41
C PHE A 116 11.33 6.28 -10.82
N GLU A 117 12.46 6.71 -10.29
CA GLU A 117 13.68 5.94 -10.19
C GLU A 117 13.62 5.07 -8.93
N TYR A 118 14.11 3.85 -9.06
CA TYR A 118 14.10 2.85 -7.99
C TYR A 118 15.53 2.60 -7.55
N SER A 119 15.73 2.50 -6.25
CA SER A 119 16.95 2.00 -5.65
C SER A 119 16.64 1.27 -4.36
N TRP A 120 17.54 0.41 -3.92
CA TRP A 120 17.41 -0.24 -2.62
C TRP A 120 18.73 -0.25 -1.88
N LYS A 121 18.66 -0.31 -0.55
CA LYS A 121 19.83 -0.51 0.31
C LYS A 121 19.43 -1.23 1.59
N GLU A 122 20.41 -1.85 2.23
CA GLU A 122 20.26 -2.30 3.61
C GLU A 122 20.13 -1.11 4.56
N GLY A 123 19.32 -1.27 5.59
CA GLY A 123 19.14 -0.29 6.65
C GLY A 123 19.03 -0.97 8.01
N LYS A 124 19.22 -0.21 9.08
CA LYS A 124 19.16 -0.72 10.46
C LYS A 124 17.82 -1.38 10.80
N ASP A 125 16.74 -0.90 10.20
CA ASP A 125 15.37 -1.36 10.46
C ASP A 125 14.85 -2.39 9.42
N GLY A 126 15.71 -2.80 8.48
CA GLY A 126 15.39 -3.68 7.36
C GLY A 126 15.76 -3.08 5.99
N ILE A 127 15.31 -3.72 4.92
CA ILE A 127 15.59 -3.31 3.55
C ILE A 127 14.84 -2.01 3.23
N GLN A 128 15.56 -1.00 2.76
CA GLN A 128 14.98 0.28 2.33
C GLN A 128 14.84 0.31 0.81
N LEU A 129 13.60 0.28 0.34
CA LEU A 129 13.23 0.48 -1.05
C LEU A 129 12.90 1.97 -1.27
N ILE A 130 13.67 2.64 -2.11
CA ILE A 130 13.64 4.09 -2.29
C ILE A 130 13.15 4.43 -3.68
N LEU A 131 12.08 5.22 -3.75
CA LEU A 131 11.51 5.76 -4.98
C LEU A 131 11.74 7.27 -5.01
N ARG A 132 12.31 7.78 -6.11
CA ARG A 132 12.47 9.23 -6.35
C ARG A 132 11.81 9.60 -7.67
N PRO A 133 11.03 10.69 -7.72
CA PRO A 133 10.54 11.22 -8.98
C PRO A 133 11.67 11.43 -9.99
N LYS A 134 11.48 11.01 -11.24
CA LYS A 134 12.39 11.31 -12.36
C LYS A 134 12.40 12.80 -12.71
N THR A 135 11.30 13.48 -12.45
CA THR A 135 11.13 14.91 -12.74
C THR A 135 10.54 15.62 -11.53
N SER A 136 10.86 16.90 -11.39
CA SER A 136 10.31 17.78 -10.34
C SER A 136 8.83 18.11 -10.52
N HIS A 137 8.23 17.72 -11.65
CA HIS A 137 6.82 17.97 -11.98
C HIS A 137 5.83 17.09 -11.19
N LEU A 138 6.29 16.05 -10.49
CA LEU A 138 5.46 15.35 -9.51
C LEU A 138 5.29 16.24 -8.27
N ILE A 139 4.27 17.10 -8.31
CA ILE A 139 3.99 18.10 -7.29
C ILE A 139 3.88 17.41 -5.91
N GLY A 140 4.71 17.85 -4.97
CA GLY A 140 4.60 17.51 -3.55
C GLY A 140 5.52 16.39 -3.07
N ILE A 141 5.57 15.21 -3.72
CA ILE A 141 6.41 14.08 -3.27
C ILE A 141 7.84 14.24 -3.78
N ARG A 142 8.81 14.27 -2.88
CA ARG A 142 10.26 14.32 -3.22
C ARG A 142 10.95 12.96 -3.11
N GLN A 143 10.48 12.10 -2.23
CA GLN A 143 11.03 10.76 -2.02
C GLN A 143 10.03 9.89 -1.29
N VAL A 144 9.96 8.61 -1.66
CA VAL A 144 9.25 7.58 -0.89
C VAL A 144 10.27 6.54 -0.46
N VAL A 145 10.18 6.08 0.79
CA VAL A 145 10.98 4.98 1.33
C VAL A 145 10.04 3.95 1.94
N GLY A 146 9.90 2.82 1.27
CA GLY A 146 9.30 1.61 1.84
C GLY A 146 10.37 0.86 2.63
N VAL A 147 10.13 0.59 3.90
CA VAL A 147 11.02 -0.23 4.73
C VAL A 147 10.39 -1.60 4.89
N LEU A 148 11.13 -2.63 4.50
CA LEU A 148 10.69 -4.02 4.48
C LEU A 148 11.46 -4.83 5.52
N ASP A 149 10.81 -5.82 6.09
CA ASP A 149 11.49 -6.84 6.88
C ASP A 149 12.49 -7.63 6.02
N SER A 150 13.73 -7.81 6.50
CA SER A 150 14.80 -8.43 5.70
C SER A 150 14.60 -9.92 5.41
N LYS A 151 13.72 -10.61 6.15
CA LYS A 151 13.46 -12.05 5.96
C LYS A 151 12.21 -12.30 5.13
N THR A 152 11.14 -11.60 5.47
CA THR A 152 9.80 -11.83 4.89
C THR A 152 9.47 -10.86 3.75
N HIS A 153 10.23 -9.77 3.62
CA HIS A 153 9.92 -8.62 2.76
C HIS A 153 8.58 -7.94 3.07
N TYR A 154 7.99 -8.22 4.23
CA TYR A 154 6.75 -7.58 4.64
C TYR A 154 6.98 -6.10 4.94
N PRO A 155 6.06 -5.22 4.53
CA PRO A 155 6.20 -3.79 4.74
C PRO A 155 6.07 -3.46 6.23
N LYS A 156 7.02 -2.68 6.75
CA LYS A 156 7.06 -2.20 8.14
C LYS A 156 6.77 -0.70 8.24
N TYR A 157 7.27 0.07 7.28
CA TYR A 157 7.08 1.52 7.24
C TYR A 157 6.93 2.00 5.81
N LEU A 158 6.12 3.04 5.63
CA LEU A 158 6.13 3.88 4.44
C LEU A 158 6.46 5.30 4.86
N ARG A 159 7.62 5.80 4.44
CA ARG A 159 8.06 7.18 4.70
C ARG A 159 7.93 7.98 3.42
N ILE A 160 7.15 9.04 3.44
CA ILE A 160 6.90 9.91 2.28
C ILE A 160 7.44 11.29 2.64
N LYS A 161 8.37 11.79 1.84
CA LYS A 161 8.85 13.17 1.93
C LYS A 161 7.96 14.04 1.07
N VAL A 162 7.14 14.88 1.70
CA VAL A 162 6.33 15.88 1.02
C VAL A 162 6.96 17.25 1.27
N ALA A 163 7.34 17.96 0.22
CA ALA A 163 8.14 19.18 0.30
C ALA A 163 9.37 19.02 1.24
N PHE A 164 9.37 19.67 2.41
CA PHE A 164 10.47 19.62 3.38
C PHE A 164 10.21 18.72 4.59
N PHE A 165 9.02 18.14 4.77
CA PHE A 165 8.69 17.29 5.92
C PHE A 165 8.56 15.82 5.54
N TRP A 166 8.82 14.96 6.53
CA TRP A 166 8.63 13.51 6.42
C TRP A 166 7.33 13.10 7.10
N THR A 167 6.50 12.37 6.37
CA THR A 167 5.37 11.62 6.91
C THR A 167 5.76 10.16 7.03
N THR A 168 5.52 9.55 8.19
CA THR A 168 5.73 8.11 8.40
C THR A 168 4.41 7.42 8.67
N VAL A 169 4.10 6.42 7.86
CA VAL A 169 3.07 5.42 8.12
C VAL A 169 3.77 4.19 8.70
N LYS A 170 3.42 3.81 9.92
CA LYS A 170 3.84 2.53 10.49
C LYS A 170 2.86 1.46 10.05
N ILE A 171 3.37 0.29 9.69
CA ILE A 171 2.59 -0.86 9.26
C ILE A 171 2.85 -2.00 10.26
N SER A 172 1.78 -2.62 10.74
CA SER A 172 1.84 -3.76 11.64
C SER A 172 0.77 -4.80 11.27
N HIS A 173 0.89 -6.01 11.83
CA HIS A 173 -0.03 -7.12 11.58
C HIS A 173 -0.29 -7.37 10.09
N PHE A 174 0.74 -7.21 9.26
CA PHE A 174 0.66 -7.50 7.83
C PHE A 174 0.48 -9.00 7.66
N SER A 175 -0.63 -9.40 7.04
CA SER A 175 -0.94 -10.78 6.69
C SER A 175 -1.34 -10.87 5.23
N THR A 176 -0.99 -11.99 4.60
CA THR A 176 -1.39 -12.35 3.23
C THR A 176 -2.22 -13.63 3.20
N ASP A 177 -2.88 -13.94 4.33
CA ASP A 177 -3.84 -15.03 4.43
C ASP A 177 -5.05 -14.76 3.53
N GLU A 178 -5.69 -15.82 3.04
CA GLU A 178 -6.88 -15.72 2.18
C GLU A 178 -8.01 -14.99 2.91
N LEU A 179 -8.56 -13.96 2.28
CA LEU A 179 -9.67 -13.17 2.83
C LEU A 179 -11.02 -13.62 2.27
N ASP A 180 -12.01 -13.84 3.12
CA ASP A 180 -13.40 -14.06 2.68
C ASP A 180 -13.97 -12.79 2.03
N ASP A 181 -14.57 -12.93 0.85
CA ASP A 181 -15.18 -11.84 0.11
C ASP A 181 -16.26 -11.08 0.90
N LYS A 182 -16.89 -11.74 1.88
CA LYS A 182 -17.91 -11.15 2.76
C LYS A 182 -17.41 -9.93 3.54
N ILE A 183 -16.12 -9.83 3.82
CA ILE A 183 -15.59 -8.67 4.56
C ILE A 183 -15.73 -7.37 3.75
N PHE A 184 -15.79 -7.47 2.41
CA PHE A 184 -15.90 -6.34 1.49
C PHE A 184 -17.35 -5.93 1.22
N VAL A 185 -18.33 -6.71 1.69
CA VAL A 185 -19.75 -6.41 1.53
C VAL A 185 -20.18 -5.35 2.55
N PHE A 186 -20.82 -4.27 2.09
CA PHE A 186 -21.27 -3.19 2.95
C PHE A 186 -22.40 -3.61 3.90
N PRO A 187 -22.25 -3.47 5.22
CA PRO A 187 -23.23 -3.98 6.20
C PRO A 187 -24.37 -2.96 6.43
N ARG A 188 -25.24 -2.78 5.43
CA ARG A 188 -26.29 -1.74 5.40
C ARG A 188 -27.12 -1.60 6.69
N LYS A 189 -27.47 -2.72 7.35
CA LYS A 189 -28.27 -2.71 8.59
C LYS A 189 -27.59 -1.93 9.73
N GLN A 190 -26.26 -1.93 9.79
CA GLN A 190 -25.49 -1.21 10.83
C GLN A 190 -25.59 0.32 10.69
N PHE A 191 -25.95 0.81 9.50
CA PHE A 191 -26.00 2.24 9.16
C PHE A 191 -27.42 2.69 8.80
N SER A 192 -28.44 2.00 9.31
CA SER A 192 -29.86 2.28 9.01
C SER A 192 -30.31 3.68 9.43
N SER A 193 -29.66 4.28 10.43
CA SER A 193 -29.91 5.65 10.90
C SER A 193 -29.09 6.73 10.19
N TYR A 194 -28.28 6.36 9.19
CA TYR A 194 -27.40 7.28 8.48
C TYR A 194 -28.07 7.77 7.19
N SER A 195 -27.74 8.98 6.75
CA SER A 195 -28.15 9.49 5.45
C SER A 195 -27.33 8.84 4.33
N PHE A 196 -28.01 8.32 3.31
CA PHE A 196 -27.36 7.75 2.12
C PHE A 196 -27.34 8.78 0.99
N ILE A 197 -26.16 9.04 0.42
CA ILE A 197 -25.93 10.04 -0.61
C ILE A 197 -25.39 9.33 -1.85
N GLU A 198 -26.16 9.36 -2.94
CA GLU A 198 -25.79 8.73 -4.21
C GLU A 198 -24.89 9.65 -5.03
N HIS A 199 -23.74 9.14 -5.47
CA HIS A 199 -22.80 9.85 -6.35
C HIS A 199 -22.50 9.07 -7.63
N ARG A 200 -23.00 7.84 -7.78
CA ARG A 200 -22.91 7.12 -9.06
C ARG A 200 -23.72 7.89 -10.09
N LYS A 201 -23.05 8.36 -11.15
CA LYS A 201 -23.73 8.88 -12.33
C LYS A 201 -24.16 7.69 -13.20
N ASP A 202 -25.33 7.82 -13.83
CA ASP A 202 -25.79 6.92 -14.88
C ASP A 202 -24.82 6.94 -16.07
#